data_AF-A0A1M3H3U6-F1
#
_entry.id   AF-A0A1M3H3U6-F1
#
_cell.length_a   1.000
_cell.length_b   1.000
_cell.length_c   1.000
_cell.angle_alpha   90.00
_cell.angle_beta   90.00
_cell.angle_gamma   90.00
#
_symmetry.space_group_name_H-M   'P 1'
#
loop_
_entity.id
_entity.type
_entity.pdbx_description
1 polymer ?
#
loop_
_entity_poly.entity_id
_entity_poly.type
_entity_poly.pdbx_seq_one_letter_code
_entity_poly.pdbx_strand_id
1 'polypeptide(L)'
;MKYTFLFLTLLFAQAAQAQSRLPVVRATSQKVSINDGGYLDKNAWNLNPKLRPDVYTADRTRRTKWVTFYTDIDSIRVKVKPGTKFDFVILLNGKDSCYTRIASALPPSGTAPAGAVAEDTIPFELTAYNAIKVRALINDKDTLNLHFDIGSFDHTSWNSEELKGLCANASSIYTLLCMYKGEL
;
A
#
# COMPACT_ATOMS: atom_id res chain seq x y z
N MET A 1 -2.91 52.32 26.59
CA MET A 1 -3.86 51.62 25.69
C MET A 1 -3.55 51.77 24.19
N LYS A 2 -2.68 52.72 23.76
CA LYS A 2 -2.40 52.95 22.32
C LYS A 2 -1.55 51.86 21.65
N TYR A 3 -0.65 51.20 22.39
CA TYR A 3 0.21 50.13 21.86
C TYR A 3 -0.39 48.73 21.96
N THR A 4 -1.48 48.57 22.73
CA THR A 4 -2.13 47.28 22.95
C THR A 4 -2.79 46.76 21.67
N PHE A 5 -3.34 47.65 20.85
CA PHE A 5 -3.90 47.32 19.53
C PHE A 5 -2.81 46.92 18.53
N LEU A 6 -1.64 47.57 18.58
CA LEU A 6 -0.49 47.25 17.73
C LEU A 6 0.13 45.89 18.09
N PHE A 7 0.12 45.53 19.38
CA PHE A 7 0.62 44.23 19.84
C PHE A 7 -0.33 43.09 19.40
N LEU A 8 -1.63 43.32 19.41
CA LEU A 8 -2.63 42.33 18.99
C LEU A 8 -2.59 42.05 17.49
N THR A 9 -2.33 43.05 16.64
CA THR A 9 -2.18 42.85 15.19
C THR A 9 -0.91 42.08 14.83
N LEU A 10 0.17 42.28 15.60
CA LEU A 10 1.44 41.55 15.39
C LEU A 10 1.32 40.06 15.71
N LEU A 11 0.51 39.69 16.71
CA LEU A 11 0.23 38.29 17.06
C LEU A 11 -0.58 37.55 15.99
N PHE A 12 -1.51 38.23 15.31
CA PHE A 12 -2.28 37.62 14.22
C PHE A 12 -1.46 37.38 12.93
N ALA A 13 -0.43 38.19 12.67
CA ALA A 13 0.42 38.03 11.49
C ALA A 13 1.26 36.72 11.52
N GLN A 14 1.57 36.19 12.72
CA GLN A 14 2.34 34.96 12.86
C GLN A 14 1.54 33.69 12.53
N ALA A 15 0.21 33.71 12.68
CA ALA A 15 -0.64 32.55 12.42
C ALA A 15 -0.80 32.23 10.91
N ALA A 16 -0.59 33.20 10.02
CA ALA A 16 -0.76 33.03 8.57
C ALA A 16 0.39 32.24 7.91
N GLN A 17 1.57 32.16 8.55
CA GLN A 17 2.75 31.50 7.99
C GLN A 17 2.84 29.99 8.31
N ALA A 18 1.91 29.44 9.09
CA ALA A 18 1.93 28.04 9.52
C ALA A 18 1.19 27.07 8.56
N GLN A 19 0.66 27.55 7.44
CA GLN A 19 0.04 26.68 6.45
C GLN A 19 1.12 25.91 5.68
N SER A 20 1.36 24.65 6.06
CA SER A 20 2.22 23.74 5.31
C SER A 20 1.65 23.55 3.91
N ARG A 21 2.27 24.16 2.90
CA ARG A 21 1.89 23.94 1.51
C ARG A 21 2.31 22.53 1.12
N LEU A 22 1.36 21.74 0.64
CA LEU A 22 1.65 20.44 0.05
C LEU A 22 2.61 20.62 -1.14
N PRO A 23 3.63 19.77 -1.29
CA PRO A 23 4.47 19.77 -2.47
C PRO A 23 3.63 19.60 -3.73
N VAL A 24 3.97 20.35 -4.78
CA VAL A 24 3.31 20.28 -6.08
C VAL A 24 4.33 19.89 -7.14
N VAL A 25 4.03 18.85 -7.91
CA VAL A 25 4.78 18.48 -9.12
C VAL A 25 3.89 18.66 -10.34
N ARG A 26 4.48 19.00 -11.49
CA ARG A 26 3.73 19.27 -12.72
C ARG A 26 3.78 18.07 -13.65
N ALA A 27 2.75 17.91 -14.47
CA ALA A 27 2.71 16.90 -15.52
C ALA A 27 1.88 17.42 -16.71
N THR A 28 2.22 17.00 -17.93
CA THR A 28 1.29 17.05 -19.07
C THR A 28 0.75 15.65 -19.43
N SER A 29 1.50 14.61 -19.10
CA SER A 29 1.07 13.22 -19.29
C SER A 29 0.16 12.75 -18.15
N GLN A 30 -0.91 12.03 -18.50
CA GLN A 30 -1.74 11.34 -17.50
C GLN A 30 -1.05 10.09 -16.92
N LYS A 31 -0.07 9.54 -17.64
CA LYS A 31 0.70 8.38 -17.20
C LYS A 31 1.99 8.82 -16.51
N VAL A 32 2.26 8.21 -15.36
CA VAL A 32 3.42 8.48 -14.50
C VAL A 32 4.18 7.18 -14.26
N SER A 33 5.50 7.27 -14.23
CA SER A 33 6.37 6.14 -13.88
C SER A 33 6.71 6.19 -12.39
N ILE A 34 6.80 5.03 -11.75
CA ILE A 34 7.12 4.95 -10.33
C ILE A 34 8.34 4.06 -10.15
N ASN A 35 9.37 4.55 -9.47
CA ASN A 35 10.45 3.72 -8.96
C ASN A 35 10.21 3.45 -7.48
N ASP A 36 9.97 2.20 -7.14
CA ASP A 36 9.81 1.76 -5.76
C ASP A 36 10.99 0.86 -5.35
N GLY A 37 11.86 1.39 -4.50
CA GLY A 37 12.96 0.60 -3.93
C GLY A 37 13.97 0.08 -4.95
N GLY A 38 14.03 0.67 -6.15
CA GLY A 38 14.88 0.22 -7.26
C GLY A 38 14.11 -0.44 -8.40
N TYR A 39 12.86 -0.86 -8.19
CA TYR A 39 12.02 -1.40 -9.24
C TYR A 39 11.29 -0.26 -9.97
N LEU A 40 11.58 -0.06 -11.25
CA LEU A 40 10.96 0.98 -12.07
C LEU A 40 9.78 0.40 -12.85
N ASP A 41 8.59 0.84 -12.49
CA ASP A 41 7.38 0.59 -13.24
C ASP A 41 7.07 1.77 -14.18
N LYS A 42 7.26 1.55 -15.48
CA LYS A 42 7.18 2.63 -16.49
C LYS A 42 5.74 2.86 -16.92
N ASN A 43 5.25 4.10 -16.76
CA ASN A 43 3.93 4.55 -17.20
C ASN A 43 2.74 3.73 -16.67
N ALA A 44 2.90 3.07 -15.52
CA ALA A 44 1.86 2.22 -14.95
C ALA A 44 0.84 2.99 -14.10
N TRP A 45 1.21 4.14 -13.55
CA TRP A 45 0.29 4.94 -12.75
C TRP A 45 -0.51 5.88 -13.63
N ASN A 46 -1.83 5.78 -13.57
CA ASN A 46 -2.74 6.64 -14.33
C ASN A 46 -3.37 7.68 -13.41
N LEU A 47 -3.05 8.95 -13.63
CA LEU A 47 -3.52 10.05 -12.80
C LEU A 47 -5.03 10.23 -12.92
N ASN A 48 -5.69 10.35 -11.77
CA ASN A 48 -7.13 10.60 -11.71
C ASN A 48 -7.45 11.77 -10.75
N PRO A 49 -7.78 12.96 -11.28
CA PRO A 49 -8.14 14.12 -10.45
C PRO A 49 -9.35 13.91 -9.53
N LYS A 50 -10.17 12.89 -9.80
CA LYS A 50 -11.37 12.56 -9.02
C LYS A 50 -11.05 11.75 -7.75
N LEU A 51 -9.92 11.06 -7.71
CA LEU A 51 -9.49 10.29 -6.53
C LEU A 51 -8.76 11.22 -5.55
N ARG A 52 -9.28 11.33 -4.32
CA ARG A 52 -8.80 12.28 -3.31
C ARG A 52 -8.79 11.66 -1.90
N PRO A 53 -7.67 11.08 -1.43
CA PRO A 53 -6.42 10.89 -2.16
C PRO A 53 -6.47 9.73 -3.16
N ASP A 54 -5.74 9.86 -4.25
CA ASP A 54 -5.25 8.77 -5.08
C ASP A 54 -4.05 8.10 -4.37
N VAL A 55 -4.22 6.87 -3.89
CA VAL A 55 -3.27 6.26 -2.94
C VAL A 55 -2.38 5.24 -3.65
N TYR A 56 -1.09 5.53 -3.72
CA TYR A 56 -0.06 4.56 -4.06
C TYR A 56 0.46 3.88 -2.80
N THR A 57 0.28 2.56 -2.72
CA THR A 57 0.79 1.72 -1.64
C THR A 57 2.15 1.18 -2.03
N ALA A 58 3.21 1.64 -1.36
CA ALA A 58 4.57 1.19 -1.60
C ALA A 58 4.76 -0.26 -1.13
N ASP A 59 5.59 -1.03 -1.84
CA ASP A 59 5.78 -2.46 -1.54
C ASP A 59 6.23 -2.67 -0.10
N ARG A 60 5.74 -3.76 0.50
CA ARG A 60 6.02 -4.11 1.90
C ARG A 60 7.52 -4.24 2.12
N THR A 61 8.07 -3.37 2.95
CA THR A 61 9.45 -3.48 3.44
C THR A 61 9.58 -2.92 4.84
N ARG A 62 10.34 -3.61 5.69
CA ARG A 62 10.72 -3.11 7.01
C ARG A 62 11.91 -2.14 6.95
N ARG A 63 12.65 -2.16 5.83
CA ARG A 63 13.79 -1.25 5.61
C ARG A 63 13.29 0.04 5.00
N THR A 64 13.97 1.14 5.33
CA THR A 64 13.69 2.41 4.67
C THR A 64 14.10 2.31 3.20
N LYS A 65 13.23 2.73 2.29
CA LYS A 65 13.50 2.81 0.85
C LYS A 65 13.05 4.14 0.27
N TRP A 66 13.43 4.39 -0.97
CA TRP A 66 12.97 5.55 -1.72
C TRP A 66 11.86 5.14 -2.68
N VAL A 67 10.78 5.91 -2.69
CA VAL A 67 9.74 5.87 -3.74
C VAL A 67 9.86 7.16 -4.53
N THR A 68 9.92 7.06 -5.85
CA THR A 68 10.06 8.21 -6.75
C THR A 68 8.98 8.17 -7.81
N PHE A 69 8.20 9.25 -7.88
CA PHE A 69 7.25 9.48 -8.97
C PHE A 69 7.95 10.32 -10.04
N TYR A 70 7.90 9.86 -11.28
CA TYR A 70 8.43 10.55 -12.46
C TYR A 70 7.28 10.93 -13.38
N THR A 71 7.04 12.24 -13.50
CA THR A 71 6.20 12.78 -14.55
C THR A 71 7.05 13.09 -15.77
N ASP A 72 6.43 13.58 -16.83
CA ASP A 72 7.11 14.08 -18.02
C ASP A 72 7.84 15.43 -17.80
N ILE A 73 7.59 16.11 -16.68
CA ILE A 73 8.17 17.43 -16.37
C ILE A 73 9.08 17.35 -15.13
N ASP A 74 8.58 16.77 -14.06
CA ASP A 74 9.15 16.84 -12.72
C ASP A 74 9.31 15.43 -12.12
N SER A 75 9.94 15.38 -10.95
CA SER A 75 9.90 14.19 -10.11
C SER A 75 9.78 14.56 -8.64
N ILE A 76 9.22 13.64 -7.85
CA ILE A 76 9.21 13.75 -6.40
C ILE A 76 9.67 12.44 -5.79
N ARG A 77 10.58 12.56 -4.83
CA ARG A 77 11.23 11.44 -4.16
C ARG A 77 10.95 11.47 -2.67
N VAL A 78 10.42 10.37 -2.15
CA VAL A 78 9.97 10.25 -0.76
C VAL A 78 10.64 9.08 -0.09
N LYS A 79 11.15 9.31 1.12
CA LYS A 79 11.73 8.27 1.96
C LYS A 79 10.60 7.53 2.68
N VAL A 80 10.32 6.30 2.26
CA VAL A 80 9.26 5.45 2.82
C VAL A 80 9.84 4.49 3.84
N LYS A 81 9.24 4.47 5.02
CA LYS A 81 9.47 3.51 6.10
C LYS A 81 8.12 2.98 6.60
N PRO A 82 8.07 1.91 7.40
CA PRO A 82 6.82 1.44 7.99
C PRO A 82 6.03 2.59 8.63
N GLY A 83 4.76 2.70 8.27
CA GLY A 83 3.85 3.76 8.72
C GLY A 83 3.92 5.10 8.00
N THR A 84 4.83 5.29 7.03
CA THR A 84 4.90 6.55 6.26
C THR A 84 3.57 6.81 5.54
N LYS A 85 3.09 8.05 5.67
CA LYS A 85 2.06 8.66 4.82
C LYS A 85 2.61 9.99 4.33
N PHE A 86 2.63 10.21 3.03
CA PHE A 86 3.14 11.42 2.43
C PHE A 86 2.20 11.90 1.33
N ASP A 87 1.72 13.13 1.47
CA ASP A 87 0.74 13.74 0.58
C ASP A 87 1.39 14.80 -0.29
N PHE A 88 0.97 14.84 -1.55
CA PHE A 88 1.41 15.83 -2.51
C PHE A 88 0.35 16.01 -3.60
N VAL A 89 0.55 17.01 -4.45
CA VAL A 89 -0.34 17.28 -5.58
C VAL A 89 0.43 17.11 -6.88
N ILE A 90 -0.18 16.39 -7.83
CA ILE A 90 0.27 16.40 -9.22
C ILE A 90 -0.67 17.30 -10.00
N LEU A 91 -0.14 18.41 -10.53
CA LEU A 91 -0.89 19.35 -11.35
C LEU A 91 -0.81 18.95 -12.82
N LEU A 92 -1.88 18.35 -13.33
CA LEU A 92 -2.01 17.88 -14.69
C LEU A 92 -2.46 19.03 -15.60
N ASN A 93 -1.71 19.26 -16.69
CA ASN A 93 -1.98 20.30 -17.70
C ASN A 93 -2.15 21.71 -17.12
N GLY A 94 -1.52 22.00 -15.99
CA GLY A 94 -1.63 23.29 -15.30
C GLY A 94 -3.02 23.60 -14.73
N LYS A 95 -3.95 22.64 -14.74
CA LYS A 95 -5.36 22.86 -14.39
C LYS A 95 -5.87 21.83 -13.38
N ASP A 96 -5.76 20.55 -13.70
CA ASP A 96 -6.40 19.50 -12.92
C ASP A 96 -5.47 19.04 -11.79
N SER A 97 -5.94 19.17 -10.55
CA SER A 97 -5.17 18.74 -9.37
C SER A 97 -5.45 17.29 -9.03
N CYS A 98 -4.44 16.44 -9.06
CA CYS A 98 -4.50 15.07 -8.53
C CYS A 98 -3.94 15.10 -7.10
N TYR A 99 -4.77 14.85 -6.09
CA TYR A 99 -4.31 14.76 -4.71
C TYR A 99 -3.82 13.34 -4.47
N THR A 100 -2.51 13.17 -4.32
CA THR A 100 -1.86 11.86 -4.30
C THR A 100 -1.22 11.59 -2.95
N ARG A 101 -1.30 10.34 -2.49
CA ARG A 101 -0.66 9.87 -1.26
C ARG A 101 0.24 8.68 -1.56
N ILE A 102 1.48 8.75 -1.09
CA ILE A 102 2.34 7.57 -0.93
C ILE A 102 2.14 7.04 0.49
N ALA A 103 1.74 5.77 0.60
CA ALA A 103 1.53 5.08 1.87
C ALA A 103 2.42 3.84 1.96
N SER A 104 2.97 3.58 3.14
CA SER A 104 3.61 2.30 3.45
C SER A 104 2.56 1.19 3.57
N ALA A 105 2.80 0.05 2.95
CA ALA A 105 1.98 -1.15 3.15
C ALA A 105 2.06 -1.73 4.57
N LEU A 106 3.15 -1.43 5.31
CA LEU A 106 3.30 -1.82 6.71
C LEU A 106 2.87 -0.69 7.65
N PRO A 107 2.23 -0.99 8.80
CA PRO A 107 1.96 -0.02 9.84
C PRO A 107 3.27 0.56 10.41
N PRO A 108 3.22 1.68 11.15
CA PRO A 108 4.40 2.18 11.87
C PRO A 108 5.03 1.04 12.65
N SER A 109 6.36 1.01 12.70
CA SER A 109 7.09 0.11 13.60
C SER A 109 6.76 0.51 15.04
N GLY A 110 5.61 0.05 15.55
CA GLY A 110 5.39 -0.03 16.97
C GLY A 110 6.34 -1.09 17.50
N THR A 111 6.92 -0.85 18.68
CA THR A 111 7.20 -1.97 19.58
C THR A 111 5.93 -2.81 19.61
N ALA A 112 6.00 -4.07 19.18
CA ALA A 112 4.99 -5.04 19.56
C ALA A 112 4.71 -4.81 21.06
N PRO A 113 3.43 -4.76 21.50
CA PRO A 113 3.14 -4.54 22.90
C PRO A 113 4.07 -5.44 23.71
N ALA A 114 4.86 -4.83 24.60
CA ALA A 114 5.76 -5.56 25.48
C ALA A 114 4.85 -6.36 26.44
N GLY A 115 4.42 -7.51 25.98
CA GLY A 115 3.29 -8.24 26.54
C GLY A 115 2.96 -9.43 25.65
N ALA A 116 3.71 -10.51 25.87
CA ALA A 116 3.54 -11.84 25.32
C ALA A 116 3.48 -11.93 23.78
N VAL A 117 4.65 -12.16 23.16
CA VAL A 117 4.65 -13.15 22.08
C VAL A 117 4.36 -14.48 22.78
N ALA A 118 3.08 -14.83 22.89
CA ALA A 118 2.72 -16.19 23.22
C ALA A 118 3.18 -17.02 22.03
N GLU A 119 4.22 -17.83 22.22
CA GLU A 119 4.51 -18.93 21.31
C GLU A 119 3.22 -19.75 21.20
N ASP A 120 2.66 -19.83 20.01
CA ASP A 120 1.41 -20.52 19.74
C ASP A 120 1.67 -21.63 18.72
N THR A 121 0.93 -22.73 18.83
CA THR A 121 1.04 -23.87 17.92
C THR A 121 -0.28 -24.09 17.23
N ILE A 122 -0.27 -24.02 15.90
CA ILE A 122 -1.42 -24.36 15.08
C ILE A 122 -1.27 -25.81 14.56
N PRO A 123 -2.30 -26.67 14.72
CA PRO A 123 -2.27 -28.00 14.11
C PRO A 123 -2.36 -27.87 12.59
N PHE A 124 -1.64 -28.74 11.88
CA PHE A 124 -1.68 -28.83 10.43
C PHE A 124 -1.65 -30.29 9.97
N GLU A 125 -2.13 -30.51 8.75
CA GLU A 125 -2.06 -31.79 8.07
C GLU A 125 -1.12 -31.68 6.87
N LEU A 126 -0.19 -32.62 6.72
CA LEU A 126 0.56 -32.78 5.48
C LEU A 126 -0.27 -33.64 4.53
N THR A 127 -0.63 -33.08 3.38
CA THR A 127 -1.40 -33.83 2.37
C THR A 127 -0.53 -34.79 1.59
N ALA A 128 -1.14 -35.70 0.83
CA ALA A 128 -0.43 -36.61 -0.09
C ALA A 128 0.40 -35.88 -1.16
N TYR A 129 0.16 -34.58 -1.37
CA TYR A 129 0.88 -33.71 -2.32
C TYR A 129 1.94 -32.83 -1.66
N ASN A 130 2.36 -33.14 -0.42
CA ASN A 130 3.32 -32.36 0.37
C ASN A 130 2.89 -30.91 0.64
N ALA A 131 1.60 -30.60 0.54
CA ALA A 131 1.03 -29.31 0.91
C ALA A 131 0.73 -29.29 2.41
N ILE A 132 1.11 -28.21 3.09
CA ILE A 132 0.73 -27.95 4.49
C ILE A 132 -0.69 -27.39 4.49
N LYS A 133 -1.64 -28.15 5.05
CA LYS A 133 -3.05 -27.78 5.17
C LYS A 133 -3.36 -27.34 6.59
N VAL A 134 -3.87 -26.12 6.75
CA VAL A 134 -4.29 -25.54 8.03
C VAL A 134 -5.79 -25.27 7.99
N ARG A 135 -6.52 -25.70 9.03
CA ARG A 135 -7.95 -25.40 9.14
C ARG A 135 -8.13 -24.03 9.79
N ALA A 136 -8.93 -23.16 9.17
CA ALA A 136 -9.21 -21.82 9.68
C ALA A 136 -10.71 -21.54 9.74
N LEU A 137 -11.12 -20.77 10.74
CA LEU A 137 -12.47 -20.20 10.83
C LEU A 137 -12.41 -18.75 10.36
N ILE A 138 -13.13 -18.44 9.28
CA ILE A 138 -13.21 -17.10 8.71
C ILE A 138 -14.53 -16.47 9.15
N ASN A 139 -14.47 -15.23 9.64
CA ASN A 139 -15.60 -14.45 10.12
C ASN A 139 -16.49 -15.19 11.14
N ASP A 140 -15.85 -15.97 12.02
CA ASP A 140 -16.51 -16.78 13.06
C ASP A 140 -17.56 -17.77 12.57
N LYS A 141 -17.57 -18.09 11.26
CA LYS A 141 -18.65 -18.85 10.63
C LYS A 141 -18.16 -19.90 9.65
N ASP A 142 -17.30 -19.50 8.72
CA ASP A 142 -16.92 -20.37 7.60
C ASP A 142 -15.61 -21.10 7.93
N THR A 143 -15.68 -22.41 8.09
CA THR A 143 -14.48 -23.24 8.26
C THR A 143 -13.91 -23.61 6.89
N LEU A 144 -12.66 -23.25 6.64
CA LEU A 144 -11.95 -23.48 5.38
C LEU A 144 -10.63 -24.21 5.62
N ASN A 145 -10.20 -24.97 4.61
CA ASN A 145 -8.86 -25.53 4.55
C ASN A 145 -7.95 -24.56 3.75
N LEU A 146 -6.91 -24.07 4.41
CA LEU A 146 -5.92 -23.18 3.83
C LEU A 146 -4.66 -23.98 3.47
N HIS A 147 -4.15 -23.82 2.25
CA HIS A 147 -2.77 -24.18 1.96
C HIS A 147 -1.87 -23.14 2.63
N PHE A 148 -0.79 -23.55 3.31
CA PHE A 148 0.22 -22.65 3.84
C PHE A 148 1.40 -22.56 2.85
N ASP A 149 1.42 -21.50 2.04
CA ASP A 149 2.45 -21.28 1.02
C ASP A 149 3.36 -20.10 1.39
N ILE A 150 4.59 -20.42 1.77
CA ILE A 150 5.64 -19.43 2.12
C ILE A 150 6.16 -18.65 0.90
N GLY A 151 5.80 -19.04 -0.33
CA GLY A 151 6.12 -18.34 -1.57
C GLY A 151 5.05 -17.32 -2.00
N SER A 152 3.93 -17.25 -1.29
CA SER A 152 2.81 -16.35 -1.60
C SER A 152 2.82 -15.09 -0.72
N PHE A 153 2.32 -13.97 -1.26
CA PHE A 153 2.39 -12.65 -0.59
C PHE A 153 1.05 -12.11 -0.08
N ASP A 154 -0.07 -12.64 -0.59
CA ASP A 154 -1.44 -12.30 -0.19
C ASP A 154 -2.30 -13.56 -0.10
N HIS A 155 -3.45 -13.43 0.56
CA HIS A 155 -4.47 -14.47 0.55
C HIS A 155 -5.35 -14.30 -0.69
N THR A 156 -5.75 -15.41 -1.31
CA THR A 156 -6.72 -15.37 -2.42
C THR A 156 -7.69 -16.52 -2.24
N SER A 157 -8.98 -16.20 -2.20
CA SER A 157 -10.07 -17.18 -2.17
C SER A 157 -10.60 -17.40 -3.57
N TRP A 158 -10.63 -18.65 -4.01
CA TRP A 158 -11.23 -19.04 -5.28
C TRP A 158 -12.42 -19.95 -5.04
N ASN A 159 -13.46 -19.81 -5.85
CA ASN A 159 -14.52 -20.81 -5.93
C ASN A 159 -14.12 -21.96 -6.89
N SER A 160 -14.88 -23.06 -6.86
CA SER A 160 -14.56 -24.28 -7.61
C SER A 160 -14.69 -24.13 -9.14
N GLU A 161 -15.38 -23.10 -9.64
CA GLU A 161 -15.51 -22.82 -11.06
C GLU A 161 -14.30 -22.03 -11.59
N GLU A 162 -13.79 -21.08 -10.80
CA GLU A 162 -12.60 -20.27 -11.13
C GLU A 162 -11.32 -21.12 -11.21
N LEU A 163 -11.17 -22.11 -10.32
CA LEU A 163 -10.03 -23.03 -10.32
C LEU A 163 -9.97 -23.91 -11.58
N LYS A 164 -11.13 -24.33 -12.12
CA LYS A 164 -11.18 -25.13 -13.35
C LYS A 164 -10.70 -24.35 -14.57
N GLY A 165 -10.93 -23.03 -14.60
CA GLY A 165 -10.48 -22.15 -15.67
C GLY A 165 -8.97 -21.88 -15.65
N LEU A 166 -8.36 -21.77 -14.47
CA LEU A 166 -6.93 -21.49 -14.31
C LEU A 166 -6.04 -22.72 -14.60
N CYS A 167 -6.46 -23.92 -14.18
CA CYS A 167 -5.73 -25.16 -14.46
C CYS A 167 -5.65 -25.49 -15.97
N ALA A 168 -6.54 -24.94 -16.79
CA ALA A 168 -6.55 -25.16 -18.24
C ALA A 168 -5.48 -24.36 -19.01
N ASN A 169 -4.88 -23.32 -18.39
CA ASN A 169 -4.00 -22.37 -19.09
C ASN A 169 -2.68 -22.05 -18.35
N ALA A 170 -2.35 -22.74 -17.26
CA ALA A 170 -1.17 -22.43 -16.47
C ALA A 170 0.13 -22.98 -17.08
N SER A 171 0.73 -22.21 -18.00
CA SER A 171 2.19 -22.14 -18.12
C SER A 171 2.62 -20.77 -17.58
N SER A 172 3.51 -20.75 -16.57
CA SER A 172 4.31 -19.60 -16.10
C SER A 172 4.04 -19.09 -14.66
N ILE A 173 4.96 -19.51 -13.76
CA ILE A 173 5.78 -18.70 -12.82
C ILE A 173 5.14 -18.03 -11.57
N TYR A 174 3.83 -17.95 -11.39
CA TYR A 174 3.29 -17.51 -10.09
C TYR A 174 2.81 -18.70 -9.26
N THR A 175 3.65 -19.13 -8.31
CA THR A 175 3.32 -20.14 -7.28
C THR A 175 2.06 -19.71 -6.53
N LEU A 176 1.08 -20.60 -6.50
CA LEU A 176 -0.34 -20.32 -6.29
C LEU A 176 -0.79 -20.91 -4.93
N LEU A 177 -1.27 -20.07 -4.01
CA LEU A 177 -1.97 -20.50 -2.81
C LEU A 177 -3.40 -20.93 -3.18
N CYS A 178 -3.63 -22.24 -3.35
CA CYS A 178 -4.96 -22.77 -3.62
C CYS A 178 -5.76 -22.99 -2.33
N MET A 179 -6.89 -22.29 -2.17
CA MET A 179 -7.91 -22.62 -1.16
C MET A 179 -8.99 -23.50 -1.81
N TYR A 180 -9.31 -24.64 -1.20
CA TYR A 180 -10.37 -25.52 -1.68
C TYR A 180 -11.45 -25.67 -0.61
N LYS A 181 -12.71 -25.45 -0.99
CA LYS A 181 -13.87 -25.79 -0.17
C LYS A 181 -14.28 -27.22 -0.52
N GLY A 182 -13.61 -28.18 0.11
CA GLY A 182 -13.89 -29.61 -0.03
C GLY A 182 -12.81 -30.46 0.62
N GLU A 183 -13.11 -31.74 0.81
CA GLU A 183 -12.16 -32.73 1.32
C GLU A 183 -11.08 -32.97 0.25
N LEU A 184 -9.82 -32.71 0.62
CA LEU A 184 -8.63 -33.18 -0.09
C LEU A 184 -8.18 -34.50 0.53
#